data_AF-A0A7J2MV84-F1
#
_entry.id   AF-A0A7J2MV84-F1
#
_cell.length_a   1.000
_cell.length_b   1.000
_cell.length_c   1.000
_cell.angle_alpha   90.00
_cell.angle_beta   90.00
_cell.angle_gamma   90.00
#
_symmetry.space_group_name_H-M   'P 1'
#
loop_
_entity.id
_entity.type
_entity.pdbx_description
1 polymer ?
#
loop_
_entity_poly.entity_id
_entity_poly.type
_entity_poly.pdbx_seq_one_letter_code
_entity_poly.pdbx_strand_id
1 'polypeptide(L)'
;MKISELKLGMKNISVKAAVIEVSEPREVNTMYGRRLVATAILEDETGRIKLTLWGKQVQQVKVGDVVEIENGYLTEFRDELHLNVGKYGKLTVLRKD
;
A
#
# COMPACT_ATOMS: atom_id res chain seq x y z
N MET A 1 7.16 -0.65 12.20
CA MET A 1 6.44 -1.87 12.63
C MET A 1 6.73 -2.98 11.64
N LYS A 2 6.61 -4.23 12.08
CA LYS A 2 6.74 -5.40 11.21
C LYS A 2 5.38 -5.79 10.63
N ILE A 3 5.38 -6.36 9.43
CA ILE A 3 4.13 -6.75 8.76
C ILE A 3 3.35 -7.80 9.57
N SER A 4 4.02 -8.74 10.20
CA SER A 4 3.38 -9.77 11.04
C SER A 4 2.63 -9.22 12.27
N GLU A 5 2.91 -7.98 12.66
CA GLU A 5 2.28 -7.33 13.82
C GLU A 5 0.98 -6.60 13.44
N LEU A 6 0.69 -6.46 12.15
CA LEU A 6 -0.45 -5.69 11.66
C LEU A 6 -1.77 -6.45 11.86
N LYS A 7 -2.78 -5.77 12.41
CA LYS A 7 -4.11 -6.32 12.71
C LYS A 7 -5.20 -5.36 12.26
N LEU A 8 -6.35 -5.91 11.89
CA LEU A 8 -7.51 -5.12 11.48
C LEU A 8 -7.85 -4.03 12.50
N GLY A 9 -8.19 -2.83 12.02
CA GLY A 9 -8.53 -1.68 12.85
C GLY A 9 -7.34 -0.83 13.32
N MET A 10 -6.10 -1.28 13.10
CA MET A 10 -4.91 -0.47 13.39
C MET A 10 -4.82 0.77 12.48
N LYS A 11 -4.36 1.87 13.08
CA LYS A 11 -4.12 3.18 12.46
C LYS A 11 -2.71 3.65 12.83
N ASN A 12 -2.26 4.75 12.24
CA ASN A 12 -0.91 5.30 12.46
C ASN A 12 0.19 4.27 12.15
N ILE A 13 -0.03 3.43 11.14
CA ILE A 13 0.88 2.35 10.79
C ILE A 13 2.06 2.94 10.03
N SER A 14 3.27 2.65 10.50
CA SER A 14 4.51 2.95 9.77
C SER A 14 5.29 1.67 9.48
N VAL A 15 5.52 1.41 8.19
CA VAL A 15 6.15 0.18 7.67
C VAL A 15 7.13 0.56 6.57
N LYS A 16 8.27 -0.12 6.55
CA LYS A 16 9.24 -0.08 5.45
C LYS A 16 9.39 -1.49 4.88
N ALA A 17 9.13 -1.66 3.60
CA ALA A 17 9.04 -2.97 2.96
C ALA A 17 9.39 -2.90 1.46
N ALA A 18 9.81 -4.03 0.90
CA ALA A 18 10.08 -4.17 -0.53
C ALA A 18 8.77 -4.44 -1.30
N VAL A 19 8.66 -3.91 -2.51
CA VAL A 19 7.54 -4.16 -3.42
C VAL A 19 7.88 -5.37 -4.28
N ILE A 20 7.17 -6.48 -4.08
CA ILE A 20 7.44 -7.73 -4.81
C ILE A 20 6.50 -7.94 -6.00
N GLU A 21 5.33 -7.29 -5.97
CA GLU A 21 4.34 -7.36 -7.05
C GLU A 21 3.57 -6.05 -7.15
N VAL A 22 3.16 -5.67 -8.36
CA VAL A 22 2.19 -4.61 -8.62
C VAL A 22 1.21 -5.12 -9.68
N SER A 23 -0.07 -5.16 -9.35
CA SER A 23 -1.13 -5.58 -10.28
C SER A 23 -1.31 -4.57 -11.41
N GLU A 24 -1.88 -5.01 -12.52
CA GLU A 24 -2.32 -4.11 -13.59
C GLU A 24 -3.27 -3.02 -13.04
N PRO A 25 -3.04 -1.73 -13.37
CA PRO A 25 -3.94 -0.65 -13.03
C PRO A 25 -5.33 -0.86 -13.64
N ARG A 26 -6.36 -0.59 -12.84
CA ARG A 26 -7.74 -0.55 -13.33
C ARG A 26 -8.42 0.75 -12.94
N GLU A 27 -9.38 1.16 -13.76
CA GLU A 27 -10.25 2.29 -13.43
C GLU A 27 -11.46 1.83 -12.64
N VAL A 28 -11.84 2.63 -11.64
CA VAL A 28 -13.03 2.43 -10.81
C VAL A 28 -13.83 3.72 -10.69
N ASN A 29 -15.14 3.57 -10.54
CA ASN A 29 -16.02 4.68 -10.19
C ASN A 29 -16.12 4.76 -8.66
N THR A 30 -15.78 5.92 -8.09
CA THR A 30 -15.93 6.21 -6.66
C THR A 30 -16.98 7.30 -6.48
N MET A 31 -17.43 7.54 -5.24
CA MET A 31 -18.29 8.69 -4.93
C MET A 31 -17.66 10.06 -5.29
N TYR A 32 -16.34 10.10 -5.49
CA TYR A 32 -15.57 11.27 -5.88
C TYR A 32 -15.18 11.29 -7.37
N GLY A 33 -15.81 10.41 -8.17
CA GLY A 33 -15.57 10.25 -9.61
C GLY A 33 -14.64 9.09 -9.96
N ARG A 34 -14.27 9.01 -11.25
CA ARG A 34 -13.38 7.97 -11.78
C ARG A 34 -11.97 8.09 -11.21
N ARG A 35 -11.37 6.97 -10.80
CA ARG A 35 -10.01 6.89 -10.23
C ARG A 35 -9.30 5.63 -10.73
N LEU A 36 -7.98 5.72 -10.89
CA LEU A 36 -7.12 4.55 -11.07
C LEU A 36 -6.81 3.93 -9.70
N VAL A 37 -6.81 2.60 -9.67
CA VAL A 37 -6.41 1.79 -8.53
C VAL A 37 -5.54 0.61 -8.99
N ALA A 38 -4.54 0.27 -8.20
CA ALA A 38 -3.76 -0.95 -8.33
C ALA A 38 -3.48 -1.53 -6.94
N THR A 39 -3.10 -2.80 -6.88
CA THR A 39 -2.66 -3.46 -5.65
C THR A 39 -1.19 -3.79 -5.77
N ALA A 40 -0.39 -3.35 -4.80
CA ALA A 40 0.98 -3.81 -4.64
C ALA A 40 1.05 -4.85 -3.51
N ILE A 41 1.98 -5.79 -3.61
CA ILE A 41 2.34 -6.68 -2.50
C ILE A 41 3.65 -6.19 -1.90
N LEU A 42 3.61 -5.85 -0.62
CA LEU A 42 4.77 -5.49 0.17
C LEU A 42 5.29 -6.69 0.94
N GLU A 43 6.60 -6.84 1.05
CA GLU A 43 7.29 -7.88 1.80
C GLU A 43 8.37 -7.29 2.71
N ASP A 44 8.38 -7.71 3.97
CA ASP A 44 9.49 -7.58 4.90
C ASP A 44 9.90 -8.97 5.39
N GLU A 45 10.86 -9.06 6.32
CA GLU A 45 11.35 -10.36 6.78
C GLU A 45 10.32 -11.15 7.61
N THR A 46 9.19 -10.54 7.96
CA THR A 46 8.16 -11.12 8.83
C THR A 46 6.88 -11.51 8.11
N GLY A 47 6.65 -11.00 6.89
CA GLY A 47 5.49 -11.39 6.11
C GLY A 47 5.18 -10.47 4.93
N ARG A 48 3.96 -10.63 4.41
CA ARG A 48 3.44 -9.88 3.25
C ARG A 48 2.14 -9.17 3.57
N ILE A 49 1.95 -8.01 2.96
CA ILE A 49 0.69 -7.26 3.07
C ILE A 49 0.34 -6.61 1.72
N LYS A 50 -0.96 -6.53 1.41
CA LYS A 50 -1.44 -5.81 0.24
C LYS A 50 -1.46 -4.31 0.52
N LEU A 51 -0.94 -3.51 -0.40
CA LEU A 51 -1.03 -2.06 -0.40
C LEU A 51 -1.98 -1.63 -1.53
N THR A 52 -3.02 -0.86 -1.19
CA THR A 52 -3.87 -0.22 -2.19
C THR A 52 -3.23 1.08 -2.66
N LEU A 53 -2.95 1.17 -3.97
CA LEU A 53 -2.41 2.36 -4.62
C LEU A 53 -3.53 3.12 -5.32
N TRP A 54 -3.68 4.40 -5.03
CA TRP A 54 -4.69 5.28 -5.64
C TRP A 54 -4.08 6.37 -6.52
N GLY A 55 -4.69 6.59 -7.68
CA GLY A 55 -4.36 7.71 -8.57
C GLY A 55 -2.87 7.76 -8.91
N LYS A 56 -2.19 8.85 -8.50
CA LYS A 56 -0.76 9.05 -8.78
C LYS A 56 0.16 8.00 -8.15
N GLN A 57 -0.26 7.38 -7.03
CA GLN A 57 0.53 6.33 -6.36
C GLN A 57 0.73 5.11 -7.27
N VAL A 58 -0.23 4.83 -8.16
CA VAL A 58 -0.18 3.70 -9.11
C VAL A 58 1.03 3.78 -10.03
N GLN A 59 1.45 5.00 -10.41
CA GLN A 59 2.61 5.22 -11.28
C GLN A 59 3.91 5.44 -10.49
N GLN A 60 3.79 5.73 -9.20
CA GLN A 60 4.92 6.06 -8.32
C GLN A 60 5.70 4.81 -7.90
N VAL A 61 5.01 3.68 -7.72
CA VAL A 61 5.55 2.45 -7.15
C VAL A 61 5.77 1.40 -8.24
N LYS A 62 6.93 0.73 -8.21
CA LYS A 62 7.29 -0.35 -9.13
C LYS A 62 7.78 -1.58 -8.36
N VAL A 63 7.71 -2.74 -9.00
CA VAL A 63 8.35 -3.96 -8.50
C VAL A 63 9.85 -3.72 -8.33
N GLY A 64 10.40 -4.14 -7.19
CA GLY A 64 11.79 -3.94 -6.80
C GLY A 64 12.05 -2.67 -5.98
N ASP A 65 11.10 -1.74 -5.90
CA ASP A 65 11.24 -0.57 -5.03
C ASP A 65 11.21 -0.99 -3.55
N VAL A 66 11.91 -0.23 -2.69
CA VAL A 66 11.62 -0.22 -1.25
C VAL A 66 10.75 0.98 -0.97
N VAL A 67 9.66 0.80 -0.24
CA VAL A 67 8.76 1.89 0.15
C VAL A 67 8.75 2.08 1.65
N GLU A 68 8.57 3.32 2.07
CA GLU A 68 8.27 3.70 3.44
C GLU A 68 6.88 4.32 3.49
N ILE A 69 6.04 3.76 4.34
CA ILE A 69 4.68 4.21 4.60
C ILE A 69 4.66 4.84 5.99
N GLU A 70 4.07 6.02 6.09
CA GLU A 70 3.83 6.72 7.34
C GLU A 70 2.34 7.02 7.48
N ASN A 71 1.81 6.83 8.68
CA ASN A 71 0.41 7.09 9.01
C ASN A 71 -0.58 6.36 8.07
N GLY A 72 -0.28 5.08 7.80
CA GLY A 72 -1.17 4.17 7.10
C GLY A 72 -2.28 3.61 8.00
N TYR A 73 -3.25 2.96 7.38
CA TYR A 73 -4.34 2.27 8.07
C TYR A 73 -4.73 0.98 7.35
N LEU A 74 -5.21 0.01 8.12
CA LEU A 74 -5.73 -1.24 7.56
C LEU A 74 -7.23 -1.15 7.29
N THR A 75 -7.63 -1.71 6.16
CA THR A 75 -9.02 -2.03 5.83
C THR A 75 -9.12 -3.48 5.42
N GLU A 76 -10.30 -4.07 5.56
CA GLU A 76 -10.60 -5.36 4.97
C GLU A 76 -11.32 -5.16 3.63
N PHE A 77 -10.88 -5.88 2.61
CA PHE A 77 -11.55 -5.92 1.32
C PHE A 77 -11.51 -7.36 0.80
N ARG A 78 -12.68 -7.96 0.57
CA ARG A 78 -12.80 -9.37 0.14
C ARG A 78 -12.02 -10.33 1.05
N ASP A 79 -12.21 -10.17 2.35
CA ASP A 79 -11.57 -11.01 3.40
C ASP A 79 -10.03 -10.92 3.43
N GLU A 80 -9.45 -9.89 2.81
CA GLU A 80 -8.02 -9.63 2.82
C GLU A 80 -7.70 -8.28 3.46
N LEU A 81 -6.62 -8.24 4.24
CA LEU A 81 -6.12 -6.99 4.82
C LEU A 81 -5.37 -6.17 3.77
N HIS A 82 -5.78 -4.92 3.65
CA HIS A 82 -5.17 -3.93 2.78
C HIS A 82 -4.65 -2.77 3.62
N LEU A 83 -3.35 -2.50 3.50
CA LEU A 83 -2.74 -1.26 3.91
C LEU A 83 -3.11 -0.15 2.92
N ASN A 84 -3.49 1.00 3.46
CA ASN A 84 -3.86 2.17 2.69
C ASN A 84 -3.11 3.40 3.23
N VAL A 85 -2.86 4.35 2.34
CA VAL A 85 -2.26 5.64 2.67
C VAL A 85 -3.30 6.73 2.41
N GLY A 86 -3.83 7.30 3.49
CA GLY A 86 -4.89 8.30 3.44
C GLY A 86 -4.36 9.73 3.25
N LYS A 87 -5.26 10.72 3.36
CA LYS A 87 -4.95 12.16 3.21
C LYS A 87 -3.78 12.64 4.09
N TYR A 88 -3.65 12.09 5.29
CA TYR A 88 -2.61 12.45 6.25
C TYR A 88 -1.46 11.44 6.30
N GLY A 89 -1.51 10.43 5.43
CA GLY A 89 -0.45 9.44 5.27
C GLY A 89 0.55 9.85 4.20
N LYS A 90 1.70 9.21 4.21
CA LYS A 90 2.75 9.42 3.22
C LYS A 90 3.26 8.08 2.70
N LEU A 91 3.49 8.03 1.40
CA LEU A 91 4.15 6.92 0.70
C LEU A 91 5.41 7.46 0.05
N THR A 92 6.56 7.05 0.54
CA THR A 92 7.88 7.43 0.03
C THR A 92 8.51 6.23 -0.66
N VAL A 93 9.00 6.42 -1.88
CA VAL A 93 9.79 5.40 -2.58
C VAL A 93 11.26 5.65 -2.28
N LEU A 94 11.88 4.70 -1.60
CA LEU A 94 13.29 4.67 -1.27
C LEU A 94 13.99 3.83 -2.35
N ARG A 95 14.28 4.43 -3.50
CA ARG A 95 15.05 3.74 -4.55
C ARG A 95 16.43 3.39 -3.99
N LYS A 96 16.87 2.15 -4.21
CA LYS A 96 18.30 1.84 -4.14
C LYS A 96 18.91 2.27 -5.47
N ASP A 97 19.96 3.07 -5.39
CA ASP A 97 20.87 3.34 -6.52
C ASP A 97 21.51 2.04 -7.04
#